data_AF-A0AAN1PNJ5-F1
#
_entry.id   AF-A0AAN1PNJ5-F1
#
_cell.length_a   1.000
_cell.length_b   1.000
_cell.length_c   1.000
_cell.angle_alpha   90.00
_cell.angle_beta   90.00
_cell.angle_gamma   90.00
#
_symmetry.space_group_name_H-M   'P 1'
#
loop_
_entity.id
_entity.type
_entity.pdbx_description
1 polymer ?
#
loop_
_entity_poly.entity_id
_entity_poly.type
_entity_poly.pdbx_seq_one_letter_code
_entity_poly.pdbx_strand_id
1 'polypeptide(L)'
;MSDEAGNPAPQASHDIEVDTEAPSIFITTPIAGDDIINAAESDDPLTISGTTTNVENGQTVTVTIDGKEYTTTVTDNAWSLEVPASAVER
;
A
#
# COMPACT_ATOMS: atom_id res chain seq x y z
N MET A 1 -12.21 -43.48 14.78
CA MET A 1 -12.30 -44.88 15.23
C MET A 1 -13.05 -44.86 16.56
N SER A 2 -14.13 -45.64 16.69
CA SER A 2 -14.89 -45.78 17.95
C SER A 2 -14.24 -46.85 18.83
N ASP A 3 -14.36 -46.69 20.15
CA ASP A 3 -14.06 -47.77 21.10
C ASP A 3 -15.20 -48.79 21.15
N GLU A 4 -14.93 -49.92 21.81
CA GLU A 4 -15.80 -51.10 21.91
C GLU A 4 -17.13 -50.85 22.66
N ALA A 5 -17.34 -49.65 23.23
CA ALA A 5 -18.57 -49.24 23.90
C ALA A 5 -19.49 -48.34 23.02
N GLY A 6 -19.08 -48.01 21.79
CA GLY A 6 -19.92 -47.27 20.84
C GLY A 6 -20.05 -45.77 21.12
N ASN A 7 -19.20 -45.19 21.99
CA ASN A 7 -19.18 -43.75 22.17
C ASN A 7 -18.39 -43.09 21.01
N PRO A 8 -19.00 -42.17 20.23
CA PRO A 8 -18.27 -41.45 19.21
C PRO A 8 -17.32 -40.43 19.87
N ALA A 9 -16.03 -40.47 19.50
CA ALA A 9 -15.09 -39.43 19.88
C ALA A 9 -15.51 -38.09 19.22
N PRO A 10 -15.54 -36.96 19.95
CA PRO A 10 -15.86 -35.66 19.35
C PRO A 10 -14.85 -35.35 18.24
N GLN A 11 -15.36 -35.04 17.05
CA GLN A 11 -14.52 -34.62 15.93
C GLN A 11 -14.12 -33.16 16.16
N ALA A 12 -12.82 -32.90 16.34
CA ALA A 12 -12.30 -31.54 16.38
C ALA A 12 -12.24 -30.99 14.95
N SER A 13 -13.02 -29.95 14.67
CA SER A 13 -12.90 -29.14 13.45
C SER A 13 -12.09 -27.88 13.77
N HIS A 14 -11.12 -27.56 12.91
CA HIS A 14 -10.42 -26.29 12.91
C HIS A 14 -10.81 -25.56 11.63
N ASP A 15 -11.38 -24.37 11.76
CA ASP A 15 -11.57 -23.47 10.63
C ASP A 15 -10.21 -22.86 10.26
N ILE A 16 -9.85 -22.94 8.97
CA ILE A 16 -8.68 -22.27 8.39
C ILE A 16 -9.22 -21.26 7.39
N GLU A 17 -9.03 -19.98 7.69
CA GLU A 17 -9.33 -18.90 6.76
C GLU A 17 -8.07 -18.59 5.93
N VAL A 18 -8.25 -18.51 4.61
CA VAL A 18 -7.19 -18.11 3.67
C VAL A 18 -7.59 -16.79 3.04
N ASP A 19 -6.84 -15.75 3.34
CA ASP A 19 -6.97 -14.46 2.65
C ASP A 19 -6.13 -14.52 1.38
N THR A 20 -6.81 -14.44 0.24
CA THR A 20 -6.18 -14.46 -1.09
C THR A 20 -6.35 -13.13 -1.83
N GLU A 21 -6.86 -12.09 -1.16
CA GLU A 21 -7.03 -10.80 -1.81
C GLU A 21 -5.69 -10.09 -1.95
N ALA A 22 -5.26 -9.88 -3.20
CA ALA A 22 -4.01 -9.19 -3.47
C ALA A 22 -4.13 -7.70 -3.07
N PRO A 23 -3.09 -7.12 -2.45
CA PRO A 23 -3.03 -5.69 -2.23
C PRO A 23 -2.97 -4.96 -3.57
N SER A 24 -3.62 -3.81 -3.66
CA SER A 24 -3.53 -2.89 -4.80
C SER A 24 -3.14 -1.49 -4.34
N ILE A 25 -2.44 -0.76 -5.21
CA ILE A 25 -1.98 0.61 -4.97
C ILE A 25 -2.22 1.45 -6.22
N PHE A 26 -2.71 2.66 -6.04
CA PHE A 26 -3.05 3.60 -7.11
C PHE A 26 -2.47 4.98 -6.78
N ILE A 27 -2.04 5.71 -7.80
CA ILE A 27 -1.84 7.17 -7.71
C ILE A 27 -3.15 7.80 -8.15
N THR A 28 -3.75 8.63 -7.31
CA THR A 28 -5.12 9.16 -7.54
C THR A 28 -5.15 10.67 -7.72
N THR A 29 -4.02 11.33 -7.49
CA THR A 29 -3.91 12.79 -7.50
C THR A 29 -2.93 13.18 -8.60
N PRO A 30 -3.30 14.08 -9.52
CA PRO A 30 -2.40 14.51 -10.58
C PRO A 30 -1.10 15.06 -10.00
N ILE A 31 0.03 14.64 -10.57
CA ILE A 31 1.35 15.14 -10.15
C ILE A 31 1.45 16.59 -10.61
N ALA A 32 1.85 17.50 -9.73
CA ALA A 32 1.89 18.94 -10.03
C ALA A 32 0.55 19.54 -10.49
N GLY A 33 -0.58 18.84 -10.27
CA GLY A 33 -1.93 19.32 -10.61
C GLY A 33 -2.36 19.12 -12.07
N ASP A 34 -1.42 18.89 -13.01
CA ASP A 34 -1.70 18.66 -14.42
C ASP A 34 -0.91 17.49 -15.05
N ASP A 35 -0.26 16.68 -14.21
CA ASP A 35 0.62 15.55 -14.59
C ASP A 35 1.87 15.97 -15.39
N ILE A 36 2.22 17.26 -15.40
CA ILE A 36 3.41 17.79 -16.06
C ILE A 36 4.23 18.58 -15.03
N ILE A 37 5.45 18.15 -14.77
CA ILE A 37 6.37 18.94 -13.95
C ILE A 37 6.99 20.03 -14.83
N ASN A 38 6.67 21.30 -14.54
CA ASN A 38 7.28 22.47 -15.17
C ASN A 38 8.44 23.04 -14.34
N ALA A 39 9.15 24.04 -14.89
CA ALA A 39 10.34 24.61 -14.24
C ALA A 39 10.05 25.25 -12.86
N ALA A 40 8.87 25.82 -12.65
CA ALA A 40 8.49 26.37 -11.35
C ALA A 40 8.16 25.24 -10.35
N GLU A 41 7.57 24.15 -10.82
CA GLU A 41 7.20 23.00 -9.99
C GLU A 41 8.39 22.09 -9.66
N SER A 42 9.44 22.13 -10.49
CA SER A 42 10.74 21.52 -10.15
C SER A 42 11.47 22.25 -9.02
N ASP A 43 11.11 23.51 -8.71
CA ASP A 43 11.71 24.32 -7.64
C ASP A 43 10.92 24.22 -6.31
N ASP A 44 9.72 23.66 -6.32
CA ASP A 44 8.84 23.50 -5.16
C ASP A 44 8.66 22.02 -4.73
N PRO A 45 8.35 21.74 -3.45
CA PRO A 45 8.02 20.39 -3.01
C PRO A 45 6.75 19.88 -3.70
N LEU A 46 6.81 18.66 -4.22
CA LEU A 46 5.71 17.97 -4.90
C LEU A 46 5.02 17.00 -3.96
N THR A 47 3.69 17.02 -3.94
CA THR A 47 2.89 16.02 -3.22
C THR A 47 2.44 14.93 -4.18
N ILE A 48 2.84 13.70 -3.92
CA ILE A 48 2.36 12.50 -4.61
C ILE A 48 1.43 11.77 -3.65
N SER A 49 0.21 11.48 -4.09
CA SER A 49 -0.77 10.80 -3.24
C SER A 49 -1.65 9.82 -4.01
N GLY A 50 -2.22 8.89 -3.24
CA GLY A 50 -2.89 7.73 -3.80
C GLY A 50 -3.70 6.95 -2.79
N THR A 51 -4.33 5.88 -3.26
CA THR A 51 -5.12 4.96 -2.46
C THR A 51 -4.60 3.53 -2.56
N THR A 52 -4.97 2.70 -1.59
CA THR A 52 -4.67 1.27 -1.56
C THR A 52 -5.93 0.47 -1.26
N THR A 53 -5.97 -0.78 -1.73
CA THR A 53 -7.01 -1.75 -1.33
C THR A 53 -6.32 -2.98 -0.76
N ASN A 54 -6.86 -3.54 0.33
CA ASN A 54 -6.30 -4.71 1.00
C ASN A 54 -4.84 -4.49 1.46
N VAL A 55 -4.54 -3.25 1.86
CA VAL A 55 -3.25 -2.88 2.46
C VAL A 55 -3.54 -2.29 3.84
N GLU A 56 -2.94 -2.87 4.86
CA GLU A 56 -3.10 -2.44 6.24
C GLU A 56 -2.42 -1.09 6.50
N ASN A 57 -2.94 -0.34 7.48
CA ASN A 57 -2.28 0.89 7.93
C ASN A 57 -0.86 0.59 8.46
N GLY A 58 0.08 1.47 8.15
CA GLY A 58 1.49 1.33 8.52
C GLY A 58 2.35 0.55 7.52
N GLN A 59 1.75 -0.04 6.48
CA GLN A 59 2.51 -0.64 5.38
C GLN A 59 3.30 0.43 4.62
N THR A 60 4.52 0.09 4.19
CA THR A 60 5.41 1.03 3.51
C THR A 60 5.04 1.17 2.04
N VAL A 61 4.93 2.42 1.58
CA VAL A 61 4.83 2.77 0.16
C VAL A 61 6.18 3.33 -0.27
N THR A 62 6.78 2.73 -1.30
CA THR A 62 8.03 3.21 -1.91
C THR A 62 7.74 3.79 -3.28
N VAL A 63 8.16 5.03 -3.49
CA VAL A 63 8.12 5.73 -4.78
C VAL A 63 9.55 5.99 -5.22
N THR A 64 9.90 5.57 -6.44
CA THR A 64 11.22 5.80 -7.01
C THR A 64 11.17 6.91 -8.06
N ILE A 65 11.98 7.94 -7.88
CA ILE A 65 12.09 9.10 -8.77
C ILE A 65 13.56 9.27 -9.12
N ASP A 66 13.89 9.25 -10.41
CA ASP A 66 15.27 9.32 -10.92
C ASP A 66 16.24 8.35 -10.20
N GLY A 67 15.77 7.13 -9.91
CA GLY A 67 16.55 6.11 -9.21
C GLY A 67 16.73 6.32 -7.71
N LYS A 68 16.17 7.39 -7.12
CA LYS A 68 16.14 7.61 -5.67
C LYS A 68 14.81 7.19 -5.08
N GLU A 69 14.87 6.52 -3.94
CA GLU A 69 13.69 6.02 -3.23
C GLU A 69 13.19 7.04 -2.20
N TYR A 70 11.87 7.17 -2.16
CA TYR A 70 11.12 7.99 -1.22
C TYR A 70 10.03 7.12 -0.60
N THR A 71 9.87 7.18 0.71
CA THR A 71 8.98 6.28 1.44
C THR A 71 7.96 7.04 2.25
N THR A 72 6.73 6.53 2.25
CA THR A 72 5.66 6.94 3.17
C THR A 72 4.94 5.68 3.68
N THR A 73 3.87 5.85 4.47
CA THR A 73 3.08 4.75 5.00
C THR A 73 1.61 4.90 4.63
N VAL A 74 0.93 3.77 4.46
CA VAL A 74 -0.52 3.74 4.29
C VAL A 74 -1.22 4.16 5.58
N THR A 75 -2.20 5.06 5.45
CA THR A 75 -3.14 5.46 6.51
C THR A 75 -4.53 5.58 5.91
N ASP A 76 -5.49 4.87 6.50
CA ASP A 76 -6.90 4.85 6.10
C ASP A 76 -7.11 4.53 4.61
N ASN A 77 -6.43 3.48 4.12
CA ASN A 77 -6.43 3.07 2.71
C ASN A 77 -5.91 4.15 1.74
N ALA A 78 -5.16 5.14 2.24
CA ALA A 78 -4.54 6.21 1.46
C ALA A 78 -3.07 6.36 1.79
N TRP A 79 -2.33 7.05 0.93
CA TRP A 79 -0.94 7.44 1.18
C TRP A 79 -0.66 8.81 0.57
N SER A 80 0.26 9.53 1.20
CA SER A 80 0.74 10.82 0.72
C SER A 80 2.23 10.92 0.99
N LEU A 81 2.97 11.40 0.00
CA LEU A 81 4.41 11.53 0.01
C LEU A 81 4.77 12.91 -0.49
N GLU A 82 5.46 13.66 0.36
CA GLU A 82 6.10 14.92 -0.04
C GLU A 82 7.50 14.62 -0.57
N VAL A 83 7.74 15.03 -1.80
CA VAL A 83 9.00 14.86 -2.51
C VAL A 83 9.63 16.25 -2.66
N PRO A 84 10.87 16.48 -2.20
CA PRO A 84 11.50 17.79 -2.32
C PRO A 84 11.79 18.13 -3.79
N ALA A 85 11.78 19.41 -4.12
CA ALA A 85 12.14 19.97 -5.44
C ALA A 85 13.39 19.30 -6.07
N SER A 86 14.47 19.22 -5.29
CA SER A 86 15.74 18.56 -5.69
C SER A 86 15.65 17.07 -6.07
N ALA A 87 14.52 16.42 -5.86
CA ALA A 87 14.28 15.06 -6.32
C ALA A 87 13.95 14.96 -7.82
N VAL A 88 13.45 16.06 -8.40
CA VAL A 88 12.92 16.11 -9.77
C VAL A 88 13.70 17.08 -10.66
N GLU A 89 14.71 17.76 -10.10
CA GLU A 89 15.69 18.54 -10.86
C GLU A 89 16.55 17.60 -11.73
N ARG A 90 16.73 17.95 -13.01
CA ARG A 90 17.48 17.16 -14.02
C ARG A 90 18.97 17.47 -14.05
#